data_AF-H1VT41-F1
#
_entry.id   AF-H1VT41-F1
#
_cell.length_a   1.000
_cell.length_b   1.000
_cell.length_c   1.000
_cell.angle_alpha   90.00
_cell.angle_beta   90.00
_cell.angle_gamma   90.00
#
_symmetry.space_group_name_H-M   'P 1'
#
loop_
_entity.id
_entity.type
_entity.pdbx_description
1 polymer ?
#
loop_
_entity_poly.entity_id
_entity_poly.type
_entity_poly.pdbx_seq_one_letter_code
_entity_poly.pdbx_strand_id
1 'polypeptide(L)'
;MSGAKAALKAIGDSVKQQKWDDAIQKATEFLEREPKNYQATIFLAFALDKKNRVDDSERAYKSASLLRPKDSQAWQGLIKLYEKQDRKRLGAYQQAAISLAELYRDSDDMYKCQDVIDKFIDFARSQGDTSQYIEALSVILPGSPIYPALEGRVPHPAKTYETMAQIIEADEKKRINTLIGERRTRIGARLNEVTLEVKREVMAQSKLEFVYQQLINWTNDDELRRKYEEKLLQYCYDRLLVAPAGPEEGGDGPSTPSSNSALDM
;
A
#
# COMPACT_ATOMS: atom_id res chain seq x y z
N MET A 1 24.62 34.77 -17.32
CA MET A 1 24.69 33.36 -17.78
C MET A 1 25.96 32.61 -17.34
N SER A 2 27.14 33.24 -17.26
CA SER A 2 28.39 32.58 -16.80
C SER A 2 28.38 32.22 -15.29
N GLY A 3 27.80 33.09 -14.45
CA GLY A 3 27.76 32.89 -12.99
C GLY A 3 26.93 31.67 -12.54
N ALA A 4 25.76 31.44 -13.15
CA ALA A 4 24.90 30.32 -12.77
C ALA A 4 25.52 28.96 -13.07
N LYS A 5 26.18 28.83 -14.24
CA LYS A 5 26.92 27.62 -14.62
C LYS A 5 28.11 27.36 -13.68
N ALA A 6 28.83 28.41 -13.28
CA ALA A 6 29.92 28.31 -12.32
C ALA A 6 29.43 27.89 -10.93
N ALA A 7 28.29 28.45 -10.47
CA ALA A 7 27.66 28.09 -9.20
C ALA A 7 27.21 26.62 -9.19
N LEU A 8 26.52 26.15 -10.25
CA LEU A 8 26.13 24.74 -10.38
C LEU A 8 27.34 23.79 -10.38
N LYS A 9 28.43 24.18 -11.03
CA LYS A 9 29.68 23.42 -10.99
C LYS A 9 30.24 23.37 -9.56
N ALA A 10 30.28 24.51 -8.86
CA ALA A 10 30.78 24.57 -7.48
C ALA A 10 29.93 23.72 -6.50
N ILE A 11 28.60 23.69 -6.67
CA ILE A 11 27.70 22.81 -5.92
C ILE A 11 28.04 21.34 -6.21
N GLY A 12 28.14 20.97 -7.50
CA GLY A 12 28.48 19.62 -7.92
C GLY A 12 29.87 19.18 -7.43
N ASP A 13 30.84 20.08 -7.39
CA ASP A 13 32.19 19.80 -6.88
C ASP A 13 32.16 19.59 -5.36
N SER A 14 31.38 20.36 -4.59
CA SER A 14 31.14 20.10 -3.16
C SER A 14 30.49 18.73 -2.93
N VAL A 15 29.52 18.34 -3.76
CA VAL A 15 28.90 17.00 -3.72
C VAL A 15 29.95 15.90 -3.99
N LYS A 16 30.79 16.05 -5.03
CA LYS A 16 31.84 15.08 -5.37
C LYS A 16 32.89 14.94 -4.27
N GLN A 17 33.24 16.05 -3.61
CA GLN A 17 34.18 16.09 -2.49
C GLN A 17 33.56 15.66 -1.16
N GLN A 18 32.29 15.23 -1.15
CA GLN A 18 31.54 14.85 0.05
C GLN A 18 31.44 15.97 1.11
N LYS A 19 31.59 17.23 0.70
CA LYS A 19 31.38 18.41 1.55
C LYS A 19 29.88 18.72 1.57
N TRP A 20 29.13 17.87 2.27
CA TRP A 20 27.67 17.89 2.23
C TRP A 20 27.06 19.17 2.77
N ASP A 21 27.59 19.71 3.87
CA ASP A 21 27.10 20.98 4.44
C ASP A 21 27.33 22.15 3.48
N ASP A 22 28.51 22.26 2.89
CA ASP A 22 28.81 23.24 1.83
C ASP A 22 27.88 23.08 0.63
N ALA A 23 27.62 21.84 0.20
CA ALA A 23 26.75 21.56 -0.94
C ALA A 23 25.32 22.00 -0.64
N ILE A 24 24.81 21.71 0.56
CA ILE A 24 23.48 22.13 1.01
C ILE A 24 23.39 23.64 1.04
N GLN A 25 24.37 24.33 1.65
CA GLN A 25 24.38 25.79 1.73
C GLN A 25 24.38 26.42 0.32
N LYS A 26 25.36 26.06 -0.51
CA LYS A 26 25.49 26.60 -1.88
C LYS A 26 24.27 26.31 -2.73
N ALA A 27 23.68 25.11 -2.62
CA ALA A 27 22.49 24.76 -3.38
C ALA A 27 21.27 25.53 -2.89
N THR A 28 21.13 25.75 -1.57
CA THR A 28 20.03 26.55 -0.99
C THR A 28 20.11 28.00 -1.45
N GLU A 29 21.26 28.64 -1.29
CA GLU A 29 21.50 30.03 -1.75
C GLU A 29 21.27 30.20 -3.26
N PHE A 30 21.64 29.18 -4.04
CA PHE A 30 21.41 29.19 -5.48
C PHE A 30 19.91 29.06 -5.81
N LEU A 31 19.19 28.17 -5.13
CA LEU A 31 17.75 27.96 -5.33
C LEU A 31 16.89 29.13 -4.83
N GLU A 32 17.37 29.96 -3.89
CA GLU A 32 16.70 31.22 -3.54
C GLU A 32 16.61 32.18 -4.74
N ARG A 33 17.61 32.15 -5.62
CA ARG A 33 17.68 32.99 -6.83
C ARG A 33 17.06 32.29 -8.05
N GLU A 34 17.25 30.98 -8.16
CA GLU A 34 16.73 30.15 -9.25
C GLU A 34 15.90 28.96 -8.71
N PRO A 35 14.68 29.18 -8.20
CA PRO A 35 13.92 28.16 -7.47
C PRO A 35 13.47 26.97 -8.31
N LYS A 36 13.50 27.09 -9.65
CA LYS A 36 13.10 26.03 -10.59
C LYS A 36 14.29 25.31 -11.23
N ASN A 37 15.48 25.38 -10.63
CA ASN A 37 16.67 24.74 -11.19
C ASN A 37 16.80 23.27 -10.78
N TYR A 38 16.41 22.38 -11.68
CA TYR A 38 16.43 20.92 -11.48
C TYR A 38 17.78 20.39 -10.96
N GLN A 39 18.90 20.79 -11.55
CA GLN A 39 20.21 20.25 -11.21
C GLN A 39 20.62 20.60 -9.78
N ALA A 40 20.38 21.85 -9.37
CA ALA A 40 20.64 22.28 -7.99
C ALA A 40 19.72 21.57 -7.00
N THR A 41 18.44 21.37 -7.35
CA THR A 41 17.49 20.63 -6.50
C THR A 41 17.93 19.17 -6.30
N ILE A 42 18.42 18.49 -7.35
CA ILE A 42 18.96 17.13 -7.24
C ILE A 42 20.20 17.09 -6.33
N PHE A 43 21.13 18.03 -6.50
CA PHE A 43 22.32 18.08 -5.64
C PHE A 43 21.97 18.36 -4.17
N LEU A 44 21.01 19.25 -3.93
CA LEU A 44 20.49 19.52 -2.59
C LEU A 44 19.88 18.24 -1.99
N ALA A 45 18.99 17.56 -2.73
CA ALA A 45 18.33 16.34 -2.28
C ALA A 45 19.34 15.24 -1.92
N PHE A 46 20.36 15.05 -2.76
CA PHE A 46 21.42 14.08 -2.54
C PHE A 46 22.29 14.41 -1.31
N ALA A 47 22.67 15.68 -1.14
CA ALA A 47 23.46 16.11 0.01
C ALA A 47 22.66 15.98 1.33
N LEU A 48 21.35 16.28 1.30
CA LEU A 48 20.45 16.08 2.44
C LEU A 48 20.30 14.60 2.81
N ASP A 49 20.18 13.70 1.82
CA ASP A 49 20.18 12.25 2.03
C ASP A 49 21.47 11.79 2.71
N LYS A 50 22.63 12.27 2.25
CA LYS A 50 23.93 11.96 2.87
C LYS A 50 24.10 12.48 4.29
N LYS A 51 23.32 13.50 4.68
CA LYS A 51 23.24 14.02 6.05
C LYS A 51 22.11 13.41 6.87
N ASN A 52 21.44 12.37 6.35
CA ASN A 52 20.30 11.70 6.97
C ASN A 52 19.12 12.65 7.31
N ARG A 53 19.00 13.75 6.57
CA ARG A 53 17.86 14.69 6.65
C ARG A 53 16.75 14.20 5.72
N VAL A 54 16.12 13.09 6.11
CA VAL A 54 15.23 12.28 5.25
C VAL A 54 14.06 13.09 4.69
N ASP A 55 13.32 13.80 5.54
CA ASP A 55 12.14 14.56 5.09
C ASP A 55 12.52 15.73 4.16
N ASP A 56 13.64 16.39 4.42
CA ASP A 56 14.14 17.47 3.56
C ASP A 56 14.59 16.93 2.20
N SER A 57 15.30 15.80 2.21
CA SER A 57 15.74 15.12 0.98
C SER A 57 14.54 14.67 0.15
N GLU A 58 13.53 14.07 0.78
CA GLU A 58 12.30 13.63 0.12
C GLU A 58 11.58 14.81 -0.55
N ARG A 59 11.43 15.93 0.16
CA ARG A 59 10.83 17.16 -0.41
C ARG A 59 11.61 17.66 -1.61
N ALA A 60 12.94 17.69 -1.53
CA ALA A 60 13.78 18.16 -2.62
C ALA A 60 13.68 17.22 -3.84
N TYR A 61 13.73 15.89 -3.68
CA TYR A 61 13.56 14.97 -4.80
C TYR A 61 12.15 15.04 -5.40
N LYS A 62 11.09 15.15 -4.60
CA LYS A 62 9.71 15.35 -5.11
C LYS A 62 9.59 16.66 -5.89
N SER A 63 10.22 17.73 -5.42
CA SER A 63 10.29 18.98 -6.19
C SER A 63 11.01 18.78 -7.52
N ALA A 64 12.13 18.06 -7.52
CA ALA A 64 12.87 17.75 -8.74
C ALA A 64 12.03 16.91 -9.74
N SER A 65 11.26 15.92 -9.27
CA SER A 65 10.39 15.13 -10.14
C SER A 65 9.24 15.95 -10.74
N LEU A 66 8.76 16.99 -10.04
CA LEU A 66 7.78 17.93 -10.60
C LEU A 66 8.41 18.88 -11.64
N LEU A 67 9.67 19.29 -11.46
CA LEU A 67 10.39 20.15 -12.40
C LEU A 67 10.71 19.44 -13.72
N ARG A 68 11.03 18.15 -13.66
CA ARG A 68 11.27 17.31 -14.85
C ARG A 68 10.57 15.96 -14.70
N PRO A 69 9.25 15.88 -15.02
CA PRO A 69 8.48 14.66 -14.85
C PRO A 69 9.01 13.46 -15.64
N LYS A 70 9.65 13.71 -16.79
CA LYS A 70 10.22 12.67 -17.67
C LYS A 70 11.63 12.21 -17.29
N ASP A 71 12.23 12.80 -16.25
CA ASP A 71 13.58 12.45 -15.83
C ASP A 71 13.54 11.38 -14.72
N SER A 72 14.20 10.25 -14.97
CA SER A 72 14.25 9.13 -14.03
C SER A 72 15.07 9.43 -12.76
N GLN A 73 15.99 10.39 -12.80
CA GLN A 73 16.99 10.58 -11.74
C GLN A 73 16.38 10.98 -10.39
N ALA A 74 15.33 11.81 -10.38
CA ALA A 74 14.63 12.19 -9.15
C ALA A 74 13.95 10.98 -8.49
N TRP A 75 13.27 10.14 -9.28
CA TRP A 75 12.59 8.94 -8.78
C TRP A 75 13.58 7.87 -8.30
N GLN A 76 14.70 7.66 -9.02
CA GLN A 76 15.79 6.80 -8.56
C GLN A 76 16.38 7.28 -7.23
N GLY A 77 16.47 8.60 -7.03
CA GLY A 77 16.88 9.22 -5.76
C GLY A 77 15.91 8.93 -4.63
N LEU A 78 14.60 9.06 -4.87
CA LEU A 78 13.55 8.72 -3.89
C LEU A 78 13.56 7.25 -3.51
N ILE A 79 13.66 6.33 -4.48
CA ILE A 79 13.74 4.89 -4.21
C ILE A 79 14.91 4.58 -3.28
N LYS A 80 16.12 5.06 -3.62
CA LYS A 80 17.32 4.87 -2.78
C LYS A 80 17.19 5.51 -1.39
N LEU A 81 16.48 6.62 -1.28
CA LEU A 81 16.18 7.25 0.01
C LEU A 81 15.27 6.35 0.83
N TYR A 82 14.22 5.77 0.23
CA TYR A 82 13.25 4.93 0.92
C TYR A 82 13.79 3.54 1.29
N GLU A 83 14.65 2.95 0.47
CA GLU A 83 15.34 1.68 0.78
C GLU A 83 16.14 1.76 2.09
N LYS A 84 16.62 2.95 2.47
CA LYS A 84 17.33 3.19 3.74
C LYS A 84 16.41 3.35 4.95
N GLN A 85 15.11 3.56 4.74
CA GLN A 85 14.13 3.84 5.79
C GLN A 85 13.35 2.60 6.24
N ASP A 86 13.76 1.40 5.79
CA ASP A 86 13.09 0.14 6.10
C ASP A 86 11.59 0.24 5.72
N ARG A 87 10.68 -0.39 6.46
CA ARG A 87 9.25 -0.39 6.17
C ARG A 87 8.51 0.95 6.34
N LYS A 88 9.14 1.99 6.91
CA LYS A 88 8.46 3.24 7.30
C LYS A 88 7.93 4.06 6.11
N ARG A 89 8.56 3.93 4.95
CA ARG A 89 8.24 4.71 3.74
C ARG A 89 7.75 3.85 2.59
N LEU A 90 7.26 2.65 2.86
CA LEU A 90 6.91 1.65 1.83
C LEU A 90 5.81 2.15 0.87
N GLY A 91 4.79 2.86 1.37
CA GLY A 91 3.78 3.48 0.50
C GLY A 91 4.35 4.60 -0.40
N ALA A 92 5.32 5.36 0.10
CA ALA A 92 6.00 6.38 -0.70
C ALA A 92 6.97 5.74 -1.72
N TYR A 93 7.59 4.61 -1.35
CA TYR A 93 8.37 3.78 -2.27
C TYR A 93 7.47 3.23 -3.37
N GLN A 94 6.31 2.64 -3.06
CA GLN A 94 5.35 2.16 -4.07
C GLN A 94 5.05 3.23 -5.12
N GLN A 95 4.74 4.45 -4.69
CA GLN A 95 4.48 5.56 -5.60
C GLN A 95 5.70 5.88 -6.47
N ALA A 96 6.91 5.95 -5.89
CA ALA A 96 8.12 6.23 -6.65
C ALA A 96 8.48 5.11 -7.63
N ALA A 97 8.26 3.85 -7.26
CA ALA A 97 8.49 2.67 -8.09
C ALA A 97 7.52 2.65 -9.28
N ILE A 98 6.22 2.89 -9.05
CA ILE A 98 5.22 2.99 -10.12
C ILE A 98 5.57 4.14 -11.08
N SER A 99 5.84 5.35 -10.55
CA SER A 99 6.20 6.49 -11.39
C SER A 99 7.46 6.23 -12.23
N LEU A 100 8.48 5.57 -11.67
CA LEU A 100 9.70 5.24 -12.41
C LEU A 100 9.45 4.14 -13.45
N ALA A 101 8.64 3.14 -13.13
CA ALA A 101 8.24 2.09 -14.06
C ALA A 101 7.45 2.65 -15.24
N GLU A 102 6.53 3.59 -15.01
CA GLU A 102 5.82 4.32 -16.05
C GLU A 102 6.77 5.08 -16.98
N LEU A 103 7.81 5.72 -16.44
CA LEU A 103 8.83 6.38 -17.27
C LEU A 103 9.61 5.40 -18.14
N TYR A 104 10.01 4.25 -17.58
CA TYR A 104 10.68 3.22 -18.36
C TYR A 104 9.76 2.59 -19.40
N ARG A 105 8.46 2.46 -19.08
CA ARG A 105 7.45 2.04 -20.05
C ARG A 105 7.37 3.02 -21.22
N ASP A 106 7.26 4.31 -20.92
CA ASP A 106 7.13 5.35 -21.93
C ASP A 106 8.41 5.50 -22.79
N SER A 107 9.55 5.00 -22.30
CA SER A 107 10.80 4.92 -23.05
C SER A 107 11.06 3.56 -23.71
N ASP A 108 10.09 2.65 -23.71
CA ASP A 108 10.19 1.26 -24.23
C ASP A 108 11.29 0.39 -23.56
N ASP A 109 11.70 0.74 -22.33
CA ASP A 109 12.65 -0.03 -21.53
C ASP A 109 11.89 -0.99 -20.60
N MET A 110 11.25 -1.99 -21.19
CA MET A 110 10.39 -2.96 -20.49
C MET A 110 11.15 -3.75 -19.41
N TYR A 111 12.45 -4.02 -19.62
CA TYR A 111 13.27 -4.71 -18.63
C TYR A 111 13.40 -3.87 -17.36
N LYS A 112 13.76 -2.58 -17.47
CA LYS A 112 13.85 -1.72 -16.29
C LYS A 112 12.49 -1.41 -15.66
N CYS A 113 11.44 -1.34 -16.47
CA CYS A 113 10.06 -1.21 -16.00
C CYS A 113 9.71 -2.35 -15.04
N GLN A 114 9.95 -3.59 -15.45
CA GLN A 114 9.73 -4.77 -14.60
C GLN A 114 10.68 -4.80 -13.39
N ASP A 115 11.99 -4.61 -13.60
CA ASP A 115 13.02 -4.71 -12.56
C ASP A 115 12.76 -3.76 -11.37
N VAL A 116 12.25 -2.55 -11.61
CA VAL A 116 11.88 -1.62 -10.54
C VAL A 116 10.72 -2.14 -9.69
N ILE A 117 9.71 -2.74 -10.32
CA ILE A 117 8.54 -3.28 -9.61
C ILE A 117 8.91 -4.54 -8.84
N ASP A 118 9.70 -5.43 -9.44
CA ASP A 118 10.19 -6.65 -8.79
C ASP A 118 11.02 -6.32 -7.54
N LYS A 119 11.94 -5.35 -7.65
CA LYS A 119 12.74 -4.86 -6.50
C LYS A 119 11.88 -4.25 -5.40
N PHE A 120 10.83 -3.50 -5.75
CA PHE A 120 9.92 -2.96 -4.77
C PHE A 120 9.14 -4.08 -4.04
N ILE A 121 8.63 -5.08 -4.77
CA ILE A 121 7.92 -6.21 -4.19
C ILE A 121 8.84 -7.05 -3.30
N ASP A 122 10.08 -7.31 -3.72
CA ASP A 122 11.07 -8.03 -2.92
C ASP A 122 11.48 -7.26 -1.66
N PHE A 123 11.60 -5.93 -1.77
CA PHE A 123 11.82 -5.07 -0.61
C PHE A 123 10.65 -5.17 0.37
N ALA A 124 9.40 -5.07 -0.13
CA ALA A 124 8.21 -5.18 0.71
C ALA A 124 8.06 -6.56 1.36
N ARG A 125 8.43 -7.63 0.65
CA ARG A 125 8.46 -8.99 1.18
C ARG A 125 9.45 -9.14 2.34
N SER A 126 10.61 -8.49 2.25
CA SER A 126 11.69 -8.65 3.23
C SER A 126 11.57 -7.71 4.44
N GLN A 127 11.07 -6.49 4.23
CA GLN A 127 11.02 -5.44 5.26
C GLN A 127 9.60 -5.16 5.77
N GLY A 128 8.60 -5.32 4.91
CA GLY A 128 7.21 -4.96 5.20
C GLY A 128 6.51 -5.92 6.17
N ASP A 129 5.44 -5.44 6.78
CA ASP A 129 4.47 -6.34 7.44
C ASP A 129 3.55 -7.05 6.42
N THR A 130 2.72 -7.98 6.91
CA THR A 130 1.77 -8.75 6.09
C THR A 130 0.93 -7.84 5.20
N SER A 131 0.38 -6.75 5.75
CA SER A 131 -0.51 -5.83 5.04
C SER A 131 0.25 -5.08 3.95
N GLN A 132 1.46 -4.59 4.26
CA GLN A 132 2.33 -3.91 3.33
C GLN A 132 2.78 -4.81 2.17
N TYR A 133 3.07 -6.09 2.43
CA TYR A 133 3.43 -7.02 1.37
C TYR A 133 2.25 -7.34 0.45
N ILE A 134 1.04 -7.54 1.00
CA ILE A 134 -0.18 -7.73 0.21
C ILE A 134 -0.44 -6.51 -0.67
N GLU A 135 -0.27 -5.30 -0.15
CA GLU A 135 -0.43 -4.07 -0.93
C GLU A 135 0.63 -3.96 -2.04
N ALA A 136 1.87 -4.37 -1.78
CA ALA A 136 2.92 -4.41 -2.82
C ALA A 136 2.59 -5.41 -3.94
N LEU A 137 2.05 -6.59 -3.61
CA LEU A 137 1.60 -7.58 -4.62
C LEU A 137 0.48 -7.02 -5.51
N SER A 138 -0.32 -6.07 -5.02
CA SER A 138 -1.38 -5.46 -5.82
C SER A 138 -0.88 -4.66 -7.02
N VAL A 139 0.39 -4.25 -7.02
CA VAL A 139 1.01 -3.48 -8.11
C VAL A 139 1.12 -4.29 -9.40
N ILE A 140 1.22 -5.62 -9.31
CA ILE A 140 1.28 -6.54 -10.46
C ILE A 140 -0.08 -7.18 -10.78
N LEU A 141 -1.18 -6.57 -10.34
CA LEU A 141 -2.54 -7.01 -10.61
C LEU A 141 -3.28 -6.03 -11.55
N PRO A 142 -4.34 -6.49 -12.26
CA PRO A 142 -5.11 -5.69 -13.22
C PRO A 142 -5.66 -4.35 -12.74
N GLY A 143 -5.81 -4.15 -11.42
CA GLY A 143 -6.23 -2.86 -10.85
C GLY A 143 -5.13 -1.79 -10.81
N SER A 144 -3.88 -2.15 -11.09
CA SER A 144 -2.73 -1.26 -11.05
C SER A 144 -2.53 -0.56 -12.41
N PRO A 145 -2.23 0.76 -12.43
CA PRO A 145 -2.03 1.51 -13.68
C PRO A 145 -0.84 1.02 -14.51
N ILE A 146 0.14 0.36 -13.87
CA ILE A 146 1.32 -0.17 -14.57
C ILE A 146 1.10 -1.61 -15.09
N TYR A 147 0.06 -2.31 -14.63
CA TYR A 147 -0.17 -3.72 -14.99
C TYR A 147 -0.25 -3.98 -16.50
N PRO A 148 -0.91 -3.16 -17.34
CA PRO A 148 -0.95 -3.40 -18.78
C PRO A 148 0.44 -3.47 -19.44
N ALA A 149 1.45 -2.80 -18.87
CA ALA A 149 2.83 -2.89 -19.36
C ALA A 149 3.57 -4.14 -18.82
N LEU A 150 3.15 -4.65 -17.67
CA LEU A 150 3.74 -5.80 -17.00
C LEU A 150 3.06 -7.12 -17.40
N GLU A 151 1.89 -7.07 -18.03
CA GLU A 151 1.17 -8.25 -18.48
C GLU A 151 2.05 -9.15 -19.37
N GLY A 152 2.07 -10.45 -19.06
CA GLY A 152 2.96 -11.42 -19.70
C GLY A 152 4.42 -11.40 -19.23
N ARG A 153 4.83 -10.44 -18.40
CA ARG A 153 6.17 -10.32 -17.81
C ARG A 153 6.23 -10.66 -16.32
N VAL A 154 5.09 -10.53 -15.64
CA VAL A 154 4.90 -10.88 -14.23
C VAL A 154 4.07 -12.16 -14.10
N PRO A 155 4.04 -12.82 -12.92
CA PRO A 155 3.19 -13.98 -12.70
C PRO A 155 1.72 -13.70 -13.07
N HIS A 156 1.05 -14.71 -13.64
CA HIS A 156 -0.37 -14.62 -13.96
C HIS A 156 -1.18 -14.19 -12.72
N PRO A 157 -2.19 -13.30 -12.83
CA PRO A 157 -2.91 -12.74 -11.67
C PRO A 157 -3.43 -13.79 -10.69
N ALA A 158 -3.92 -14.93 -11.20
CA ALA A 158 -4.33 -16.06 -10.36
C ALA A 158 -3.24 -16.51 -9.38
N LYS A 159 -1.96 -16.53 -9.78
CA LYS A 159 -0.87 -16.91 -8.89
C LYS A 159 -0.63 -15.88 -7.79
N THR A 160 -0.76 -14.59 -8.13
CA THR A 160 -0.62 -13.50 -7.18
C THR A 160 -1.78 -13.49 -6.19
N TYR A 161 -3.03 -13.64 -6.65
CA TYR A 161 -4.20 -13.77 -5.77
C TYR A 161 -4.13 -15.02 -4.88
N GLU A 162 -3.67 -16.15 -5.39
CA GLU A 162 -3.42 -17.35 -4.57
C GLU A 162 -2.41 -17.06 -3.45
N THR A 163 -1.31 -16.38 -3.77
CA THR A 163 -0.30 -15.98 -2.79
C THR A 163 -0.90 -15.06 -1.72
N MET A 164 -1.67 -14.04 -2.13
CA MET A 164 -2.36 -13.15 -1.20
C MET A 164 -3.34 -13.89 -0.30
N ALA A 165 -4.14 -14.81 -0.85
CA ALA A 165 -5.10 -15.60 -0.08
C ALA A 165 -4.41 -16.40 1.02
N GLN A 166 -3.31 -17.10 0.69
CA GLN A 166 -2.55 -17.89 1.67
C GLN A 166 -1.96 -17.03 2.79
N ILE A 167 -1.43 -15.85 2.45
CA ILE A 167 -0.88 -14.91 3.42
C ILE A 167 -1.98 -14.40 4.36
N ILE A 168 -3.12 -13.97 3.80
CA ILE A 168 -4.26 -13.45 4.57
C ILE A 168 -4.84 -14.54 5.48
N GLU A 169 -5.06 -15.75 4.97
CA GLU A 169 -5.56 -16.88 5.76
C GLU A 169 -4.67 -17.17 6.98
N ALA A 170 -3.35 -17.17 6.78
CA ALA A 170 -2.39 -17.42 7.85
C ALA A 170 -2.37 -16.30 8.89
N ASP A 171 -2.39 -15.04 8.43
CA ASP A 171 -2.38 -13.85 9.30
C ASP A 171 -3.67 -13.75 10.13
N GLU A 172 -4.84 -13.92 9.49
CA GLU A 172 -6.13 -13.88 10.17
C GLU A 172 -6.26 -15.00 11.20
N LYS A 173 -5.86 -16.23 10.85
CA LYS A 173 -5.87 -17.35 11.79
C LYS A 173 -5.01 -17.06 13.02
N LYS A 174 -3.81 -16.51 12.80
CA LYS A 174 -2.90 -16.12 13.88
C LYS A 174 -3.52 -15.02 14.74
N ARG A 175 -4.03 -13.96 14.13
CA ARG A 175 -4.65 -12.82 14.82
C ARG A 175 -5.87 -13.24 15.65
N ILE A 176 -6.76 -14.07 15.09
CA ILE A 176 -7.92 -14.61 15.80
C ILE A 176 -7.48 -15.39 17.05
N ASN A 177 -6.52 -16.31 16.90
CA ASN A 177 -6.04 -17.12 18.02
C ASN A 177 -5.40 -16.26 19.13
N THR A 178 -4.58 -15.28 18.76
CA THR A 178 -3.95 -14.35 19.70
C THR A 178 -5.01 -13.54 20.46
N LEU A 179 -5.95 -12.91 19.74
CA LEU A 179 -6.98 -12.07 20.35
C LEU A 179 -7.94 -12.87 21.25
N ILE A 180 -8.31 -14.09 20.87
CA ILE A 180 -9.10 -14.98 21.75
C ILE A 180 -8.29 -15.31 23.00
N GLY A 181 -7.01 -15.65 22.85
CA GLY A 181 -6.11 -15.95 23.97
C GLY A 181 -5.97 -14.80 24.97
N GLU A 182 -5.88 -13.57 24.48
CA GLU A 182 -5.78 -12.35 25.29
C GLU A 182 -7.11 -11.95 25.95
N ARG A 183 -8.24 -12.14 25.26
CA ARG A 183 -9.56 -11.68 25.74
C ARG A 183 -10.23 -12.69 26.67
N ARG A 184 -9.98 -13.99 26.51
CA ARG A 184 -10.58 -15.04 27.37
C ARG A 184 -10.11 -15.01 28.82
N THR A 185 -9.00 -14.33 29.11
CA THR A 185 -8.43 -14.20 30.47
C THR A 185 -8.99 -13.01 31.25
N ARG A 186 -9.81 -12.16 30.61
CA ARG A 186 -10.45 -11.02 31.26
C ARG A 186 -11.55 -11.48 32.22
N ILE A 187 -11.69 -10.80 33.35
CA ILE A 187 -12.71 -11.13 34.36
C ILE A 187 -14.10 -11.00 33.71
N GLY A 188 -14.92 -12.04 33.82
CA GLY A 188 -16.27 -12.10 33.26
C GLY A 188 -16.36 -12.48 31.78
N ALA A 189 -15.25 -12.77 31.11
CA ALA A 189 -15.26 -13.17 29.70
C ALA A 189 -15.88 -14.56 29.48
N ARG A 190 -16.79 -14.67 28.50
CA ARG A 190 -17.34 -15.95 28.03
C ARG A 190 -16.70 -16.34 26.71
N LEU A 191 -16.11 -17.54 26.64
CA LEU A 191 -15.30 -17.97 25.50
C LEU A 191 -16.04 -17.88 24.15
N ASN A 192 -17.31 -18.29 24.12
CA ASN A 192 -18.11 -18.27 22.89
C ASN A 192 -18.35 -16.84 22.40
N GLU A 193 -18.74 -15.93 23.30
CA GLU A 193 -18.96 -14.51 22.99
C GLU A 193 -17.66 -13.86 22.50
N VAL A 194 -16.55 -14.06 23.23
CA VAL A 194 -15.22 -13.59 22.82
C VAL A 194 -14.83 -14.10 21.43
N THR A 195 -15.10 -15.38 21.13
CA THR A 195 -14.79 -15.98 19.83
C THR A 195 -15.58 -15.32 18.71
N LEU A 196 -16.89 -15.12 18.91
CA LEU A 196 -17.76 -14.47 17.92
C LEU A 196 -17.32 -13.01 17.68
N GLU A 197 -17.04 -12.27 18.74
CA GLU A 197 -16.57 -10.87 18.66
C GLU A 197 -15.24 -10.75 17.92
N VAL A 198 -14.25 -11.58 18.27
CA VAL A 198 -12.94 -11.55 17.63
C VAL A 198 -13.03 -11.94 16.16
N LYS A 199 -13.77 -13.01 15.83
CA LYS A 199 -13.96 -13.41 14.42
C LYS A 199 -14.65 -12.29 13.63
N ARG A 200 -15.70 -11.69 14.17
CA ARG A 200 -16.40 -10.55 13.55
C ARG A 200 -15.45 -9.38 13.31
N GLU A 201 -14.66 -8.99 14.30
CA GLU A 201 -13.68 -7.89 14.19
C GLU A 201 -12.64 -8.15 13.09
N VAL A 202 -12.09 -9.35 13.03
CA VAL A 202 -11.06 -9.71 12.04
C VAL A 202 -11.67 -9.79 10.64
N MET A 203 -12.80 -10.48 10.48
CA MET A 203 -13.49 -10.62 9.20
C MET A 203 -13.99 -9.28 8.64
N ALA A 204 -14.40 -8.34 9.49
CA ALA A 204 -14.85 -7.01 9.04
C ALA A 204 -13.75 -6.18 8.37
N GLN A 205 -12.48 -6.47 8.64
CA GLN A 205 -11.32 -5.76 8.07
C GLN A 205 -10.64 -6.55 6.94
N SER A 206 -11.14 -7.75 6.65
CA SER A 206 -10.53 -8.69 5.72
C SER A 206 -10.73 -8.30 4.26
N LYS A 207 -9.68 -8.47 3.45
CA LYS A 207 -9.76 -8.42 1.99
C LYS A 207 -9.96 -9.82 1.37
N LEU A 208 -10.13 -10.88 2.18
CA LEU A 208 -10.06 -12.27 1.74
C LEU A 208 -11.19 -12.63 0.76
N GLU A 209 -12.41 -12.17 1.01
CA GLU A 209 -13.56 -12.37 0.10
C GLU A 209 -13.26 -11.84 -1.30
N PHE A 210 -12.76 -10.61 -1.39
CA PHE A 210 -12.36 -10.00 -2.67
C PHE A 210 -11.27 -10.82 -3.35
N VAL A 211 -10.23 -11.23 -2.61
CA VAL A 211 -9.11 -12.01 -3.16
C VAL A 211 -9.58 -13.37 -3.68
N TYR A 212 -10.47 -14.07 -2.97
CA TYR A 212 -11.07 -15.32 -3.45
C TYR A 212 -11.86 -15.11 -4.74
N GLN A 213 -12.72 -14.10 -4.79
CA GLN A 213 -13.50 -13.81 -5.98
C GLN A 213 -12.60 -13.53 -7.19
N GLN A 214 -11.54 -12.74 -7.00
CA GLN A 214 -10.59 -12.48 -8.07
C GLN A 214 -9.82 -13.74 -8.48
N LEU A 215 -9.39 -14.58 -7.54
CA LEU A 215 -8.74 -15.84 -7.85
C LEU A 215 -9.62 -16.76 -8.70
N ILE A 216 -10.90 -16.89 -8.33
CA ILE A 216 -11.90 -17.68 -9.07
C ILE A 216 -12.08 -17.13 -10.50
N ASN A 217 -12.18 -15.81 -10.64
CA ASN A 217 -12.35 -15.16 -11.93
C ASN A 217 -11.12 -15.29 -12.84
N TRP A 218 -9.92 -15.27 -12.27
CA TRP A 218 -8.66 -15.27 -13.03
C TRP A 218 -8.08 -16.68 -13.24
N THR A 219 -8.47 -17.69 -12.48
CA THR A 219 -7.91 -19.03 -12.67
C THR A 219 -8.49 -19.74 -13.89
N ASN A 220 -7.62 -20.40 -14.66
CA ASN A 220 -7.99 -21.34 -15.72
C ASN A 220 -7.90 -22.82 -15.26
N ASP A 221 -7.47 -23.05 -14.02
CA ASP A 221 -7.42 -24.36 -13.39
C ASP A 221 -8.75 -24.62 -12.66
N ASP A 222 -9.51 -25.60 -13.12
CA ASP A 222 -10.83 -25.95 -12.59
C ASP A 222 -10.77 -26.53 -11.17
N GLU A 223 -9.71 -27.28 -10.82
CA GLU A 223 -9.53 -27.80 -9.46
C GLU A 223 -9.24 -26.66 -8.49
N LEU A 224 -8.38 -25.73 -8.91
CA LEU A 224 -8.09 -24.51 -8.15
C LEU A 224 -9.34 -23.64 -8.00
N ARG A 225 -10.12 -23.47 -9.08
CA ARG A 225 -11.37 -22.70 -9.06
C ARG A 225 -12.33 -23.28 -8.03
N ARG A 226 -12.63 -24.57 -8.13
CA ARG A 226 -13.55 -25.26 -7.22
C ARG A 226 -13.11 -25.16 -5.77
N LYS A 227 -11.82 -25.35 -5.50
CA LYS A 227 -11.25 -25.21 -4.14
C LYS A 227 -11.54 -23.83 -3.54
N TYR A 228 -11.38 -22.76 -4.32
CA TYR A 228 -11.59 -21.40 -3.82
C TYR A 228 -13.06 -20.98 -3.82
N GLU A 229 -13.91 -21.55 -4.67
CA GLU A 229 -15.36 -21.44 -4.56
C GLU A 229 -15.87 -22.04 -3.25
N GLU A 230 -15.40 -23.24 -2.89
CA GLU A 230 -15.72 -23.90 -1.61
C GLU A 230 -15.24 -23.05 -0.42
N LYS A 231 -14.02 -22.51 -0.48
CA LYS A 231 -13.49 -21.60 0.55
C LYS A 231 -14.29 -20.30 0.68
N LEU A 232 -14.70 -19.71 -0.45
CA LEU A 232 -15.51 -18.49 -0.47
C LEU A 232 -16.88 -18.75 0.17
N LEU A 233 -17.54 -19.85 -0.20
CA LEU A 233 -18.81 -20.26 0.39
C LEU A 233 -18.68 -20.45 1.90
N GLN A 234 -17.66 -21.17 2.35
CA GLN A 234 -17.39 -21.37 3.78
C GLN A 234 -17.13 -20.04 4.50
N TYR A 235 -16.35 -19.15 3.91
CA TYR A 235 -16.06 -17.83 4.48
C TYR A 235 -17.33 -16.98 4.62
N CYS A 236 -18.19 -16.95 3.61
CA CYS A 236 -19.48 -16.25 3.67
C CYS A 236 -20.39 -16.85 4.75
N TYR A 237 -20.46 -18.17 4.85
CA TYR A 237 -21.22 -18.85 5.91
C TYR A 237 -20.69 -18.50 7.31
N ASP A 238 -19.38 -18.57 7.52
CA ASP A 238 -18.75 -18.22 8.80
C ASP A 238 -19.00 -16.76 9.16
N ARG A 239 -18.99 -15.85 8.17
CA ARG A 239 -19.31 -14.43 8.37
C ARG A 239 -20.75 -14.21 8.83
N LEU A 240 -21.70 -14.98 8.30
CA LEU A 240 -23.11 -14.93 8.72
C LEU A 240 -23.29 -15.44 10.15
N LEU A 241 -22.59 -16.51 10.54
CA LEU A 241 -22.66 -17.05 11.91
C LEU A 241 -22.18 -16.06 12.97
N VAL A 242 -21.26 -15.17 12.61
CA VAL A 242 -20.74 -14.15 13.54
C VAL A 242 -21.43 -12.80 13.38
N ALA A 243 -22.39 -12.62 12.46
CA ALA A 243 -23.09 -11.36 12.28
C ALA A 243 -23.88 -10.97 13.54
N PRO A 244 -24.01 -9.66 13.86
CA PRO A 244 -24.90 -9.24 14.94
C PRO A 244 -26.34 -9.61 14.59
N ALA A 245 -27.13 -10.00 15.59
CA ALA A 245 -28.58 -10.07 15.41
C ALA A 245 -29.07 -8.68 14.97
N GLY A 246 -30.00 -8.64 14.02
CA GLY A 246 -30.67 -7.40 13.63
C GLY A 246 -31.34 -6.75 14.85
N PRO A 247 -31.69 -5.46 14.77
CA PRO A 247 -32.50 -4.85 15.83
C PRO A 247 -33.73 -5.73 16.04
N GLU A 248 -33.96 -6.17 17.28
CA GLU A 248 -35.24 -6.74 17.65
C GLU A 248 -36.30 -5.72 17.22
N GLU A 249 -37.23 -6.11 16.35
CA GLU A 249 -38.44 -5.32 16.17
C GLU A 249 -39.07 -5.22 17.56
N GLY A 250 -38.85 -4.08 18.21
CA GLY A 250 -39.47 -3.76 19.47
C GLY A 250 -40.96 -3.97 19.28
N GLY A 251 -41.51 -4.91 20.03
CA GLY A 251 -42.93 -5.20 20.04
C GLY A 251 -43.70 -4.01 20.60
N ASP A 252 -43.87 -2.97 19.80
CA ASP A 252 -45.06 -2.13 19.85
C ASP A 252 -45.97 -2.62 18.74
N GLY A 253 -46.80 -3.60 19.10
CA GLY A 253 -47.96 -3.96 18.29
C GLY A 253 -48.80 -2.71 18.01
N PRO A 254 -49.49 -2.64 16.86
CA PRO A 254 -50.28 -1.47 16.52
C PRO A 254 -51.32 -1.25 17.63
N SER A 255 -51.21 -0.11 18.30
CA SER A 255 -52.25 0.39 19.19
C SER A 255 -53.53 0.50 18.37
N THR A 256 -54.43 -0.45 18.59
CA THR A 256 -55.77 -0.42 18.04
C THR A 256 -56.44 0.86 18.52
N PRO A 257 -56.97 1.72 17.63
CA PRO A 257 -57.73 2.86 18.07
C PRO A 257 -59.03 2.32 18.66
N SER A 258 -59.26 2.58 19.95
CA SER A 258 -60.51 2.29 20.65
C SER A 258 -61.69 2.81 19.83
N SER A 259 -62.39 1.89 19.18
CA SER A 259 -63.66 2.13 18.52
C SER A 259 -64.70 2.46 19.58
N ASN A 260 -65.14 3.72 19.53
CA ASN A 260 -66.27 4.29 20.26
C ASN A 260 -67.52 3.41 20.02
N SER A 261 -68.01 2.70 21.04
CA SER A 261 -69.32 2.05 20.99
C SER A 261 -70.37 3.02 21.53
N ALA A 262 -71.19 3.53 20.63
CA ALA A 262 -72.52 4.05 20.97
C ALA A 262 -73.47 2.90 21.34
N LEU A 263 -74.54 3.27 22.06
CA LEU A 263 -75.72 2.51 22.53
C LEU A 263 -75.53 2.00 23.98
N ASP A 264 -76.30 2.48 24.97
CA ASP A 264 -77.76 2.46 25.03
C ASP A 264 -78.31 3.43 26.11
N MET A 265 -79.53 3.92 25.85
CA MET A 265 -80.61 4.46 26.72
C MET A 265 -80.32 5.48 27.84
#